data_AF-A0A9P7KP78-F1
#
_entry.id   AF-A0A9P7KP78-F1
#
_cell.length_a   1.000
_cell.length_b   1.000
_cell.length_c   1.000
_cell.angle_alpha   90.00
_cell.angle_beta   90.00
_cell.angle_gamma   90.00
#
_symmetry.space_group_name_H-M   'P 1'
#
loop_
_entity.id
_entity.type
_entity.pdbx_description
1 polymer ?
#
loop_
_entity_poly.entity_id
_entity_poly.type
_entity_poly.pdbx_seq_one_letter_code
_entity_poly.pdbx_strand_id
1 'polypeptide(L)'
;MNNPTDAKPNTVVEIASDGDLILMVGPEELELRVRSILLMAVSKPFSAMLGPHWKEGHDKRDHDGPFELKLPDDDAAALKIMCSIIHHENEKVPRTLPAGDVLAVAVAADKYDCVNVLKFASETWLRTSESEPENLMLLTAAAYLFRNAQAFSDITRALVLNYNGSYLSLCLDEVESVIPWKVF
;
A
#
# COMPACT_ATOMS: atom_id res chain seq x y z
N MET A 1 -30.04 -30.97 -12.73
CA MET A 1 -29.38 -30.70 -11.45
C MET A 1 -28.56 -29.45 -11.66
N ASN A 2 -29.08 -28.30 -11.25
CA ASN A 2 -28.39 -27.02 -11.37
C ASN A 2 -27.65 -26.79 -10.05
N ASN A 3 -26.32 -26.75 -10.09
CA ASN A 3 -25.54 -26.28 -8.94
C ASN A 3 -25.78 -24.77 -8.80
N PRO A 4 -26.21 -24.28 -7.62
CA PRO A 4 -26.12 -22.86 -7.32
C PRO A 4 -24.64 -22.54 -7.19
N THR A 5 -24.17 -21.58 -7.99
CA THR A 5 -22.87 -20.94 -7.81
C THR A 5 -22.81 -20.38 -6.39
N ASP A 6 -21.91 -20.90 -5.56
CA ASP A 6 -21.55 -20.30 -4.29
C ASP A 6 -20.94 -18.92 -4.57
N ALA A 7 -21.78 -17.90 -4.68
CA ALA A 7 -21.36 -16.52 -4.62
C ALA A 7 -20.90 -16.27 -3.18
N LYS A 8 -19.59 -16.29 -2.95
CA LYS A 8 -19.02 -15.67 -1.74
C LYS A 8 -19.59 -14.26 -1.67
N PRO A 9 -20.12 -13.81 -0.53
CA PRO A 9 -20.48 -12.41 -0.38
C PRO A 9 -19.17 -11.60 -0.44
N ASN A 10 -18.85 -11.03 -1.60
CA ASN A 10 -17.84 -9.98 -1.70
C ASN A 10 -18.33 -8.86 -0.78
N THR A 11 -17.75 -8.81 0.41
CA THR A 11 -18.10 -7.81 1.42
C THR A 11 -17.35 -6.56 1.04
N VAL A 12 -18.06 -5.60 0.45
CA VAL A 12 -17.52 -4.26 0.19
C VAL A 12 -16.99 -3.67 1.49
N VAL A 13 -15.71 -3.33 1.51
CA VAL A 13 -15.10 -2.61 2.62
C VAL A 13 -15.40 -1.13 2.44
N GLU A 14 -16.34 -0.66 3.25
CA GLU A 14 -16.77 0.73 3.28
C GLU A 14 -15.72 1.61 3.97
N ILE A 15 -14.77 2.14 3.19
CA ILE A 15 -13.85 3.20 3.64
C ILE A 15 -14.59 4.55 3.63
N ALA A 16 -15.42 4.78 2.62
CA ALA A 16 -16.35 5.89 2.56
C ALA A 16 -17.72 5.41 2.05
N SER A 17 -18.74 5.49 2.90
CA SER A 17 -20.10 5.03 2.58
C SER A 17 -20.80 5.88 1.51
N ASP A 18 -20.35 7.12 1.32
CA ASP A 18 -20.74 8.03 0.26
C ASP A 18 -19.80 7.95 -0.97
N GLY A 19 -18.89 6.97 -1.00
CA GLY A 19 -17.89 6.82 -2.04
C GLY A 19 -18.49 6.63 -3.43
N ASP A 20 -17.86 7.25 -4.41
CA ASP A 20 -18.20 7.22 -5.84
C ASP A 20 -17.33 6.22 -6.63
N LEU A 21 -16.36 5.56 -5.98
CA LEU A 21 -15.42 4.63 -6.59
C LEU A 21 -15.31 3.33 -5.77
N ILE A 22 -15.32 2.20 -6.47
CA ILE A 22 -14.96 0.87 -5.93
C ILE A 22 -13.62 0.45 -6.54
N LEU A 23 -12.59 0.32 -5.70
CA LEU A 23 -11.33 -0.31 -6.09
C LEU A 23 -11.48 -1.83 -5.93
N MET A 24 -11.23 -2.59 -6.99
CA MET A 24 -11.18 -4.06 -6.94
C MET A 24 -9.72 -4.48 -6.91
N VAL A 25 -9.22 -4.78 -5.72
CA VAL A 25 -7.79 -4.89 -5.43
C VAL A 25 -7.35 -6.33 -5.26
N GLY A 26 -6.22 -6.67 -5.87
CA GLY A 26 -5.58 -7.97 -5.76
C GLY A 26 -6.30 -9.10 -6.53
N PRO A 27 -5.71 -10.30 -6.57
CA PRO A 27 -6.32 -11.49 -7.17
C PRO A 27 -7.60 -11.95 -6.46
N GLU A 28 -7.80 -11.54 -5.21
CA GLU A 28 -9.02 -11.76 -4.43
C GLU A 28 -10.17 -10.81 -4.80
N GLU A 29 -9.91 -9.80 -5.62
CA GLU A 29 -10.86 -8.75 -5.99
C GLU A 29 -11.51 -8.09 -4.76
N LEU A 30 -10.72 -7.73 -3.75
CA LEU A 30 -11.24 -7.03 -2.56
C LEU A 30 -11.84 -5.69 -2.99
N GLU A 31 -13.13 -5.50 -2.72
CA GLU A 31 -13.85 -4.28 -3.05
C GLU A 31 -13.68 -3.23 -1.94
N LEU A 32 -13.00 -2.13 -2.25
CA LEU A 32 -12.84 -0.97 -1.36
C LEU A 32 -13.66 0.20 -1.89
N ARG A 33 -14.70 0.63 -1.15
CA ARG A 33 -15.47 1.81 -1.52
C ARG A 33 -14.84 3.08 -0.97
N VAL A 34 -14.50 4.01 -1.86
CA VAL A 34 -13.70 5.21 -1.59
C VAL A 34 -14.26 6.43 -2.33
N ARG A 35 -13.80 7.62 -1.93
CA ARG A 35 -14.04 8.88 -2.65
C ARG A 35 -12.89 9.15 -3.61
N SER A 36 -13.18 9.10 -4.91
CA SER A 36 -12.22 9.30 -6.00
C SER A 36 -11.46 10.63 -5.87
N ILE A 37 -12.17 11.70 -5.47
CA ILE A 37 -11.60 13.05 -5.34
C ILE A 37 -10.46 13.12 -4.32
N LEU A 38 -10.53 12.36 -3.22
CA LEU A 38 -9.48 12.35 -2.21
C LEU A 38 -8.22 11.64 -2.70
N LEU A 39 -8.38 10.54 -3.44
CA LEU A 39 -7.25 9.86 -4.09
C LEU A 39 -6.59 10.78 -5.13
N MET A 40 -7.38 11.39 -6.03
CA MET A 40 -6.88 12.28 -7.07
C MET A 40 -6.17 13.52 -6.52
N ALA A 41 -6.61 14.04 -5.37
CA ALA A 41 -6.04 15.22 -4.76
C ALA A 41 -4.62 14.98 -4.22
N VAL A 42 -4.28 13.74 -3.85
CA VAL A 42 -3.03 13.41 -3.17
C VAL A 42 -2.10 12.50 -3.98
N SER A 43 -2.59 11.87 -5.04
CA SER A 43 -1.86 10.91 -5.86
C SER A 43 -1.88 11.30 -7.34
N LYS A 44 -0.70 11.53 -7.92
CA LYS A 44 -0.59 11.80 -9.36
C LYS A 44 -1.04 10.60 -10.21
N PRO A 45 -0.66 9.35 -9.89
CA PRO A 45 -1.18 8.19 -10.61
C PRO A 45 -2.71 8.06 -10.56
N PHE A 46 -3.35 8.20 -9.39
CA PHE A 46 -4.82 8.19 -9.33
C PHE A 46 -5.43 9.38 -10.07
N SER A 47 -4.81 10.57 -10.02
CA SER A 47 -5.26 11.73 -10.81
C SER A 47 -5.22 11.45 -12.32
N ALA A 48 -4.19 10.75 -12.80
CA ALA A 48 -4.08 10.36 -14.20
C ALA A 48 -5.10 9.27 -14.59
N MET A 49 -5.28 8.26 -13.73
CA MET A 49 -6.22 7.16 -13.96
C MET A 49 -7.69 7.58 -13.86
N LEU A 50 -8.02 8.61 -13.06
CA LEU A 50 -9.40 9.02 -12.79
C LEU A 50 -9.76 10.39 -13.42
N GLY A 51 -8.77 11.05 -14.01
CA GLY A 51 -8.91 12.37 -14.62
C GLY A 51 -9.75 12.39 -15.89
N PRO A 52 -10.09 13.58 -16.40
CA PRO A 52 -11.01 13.75 -17.54
C PRO A 52 -10.47 13.21 -18.88
N HIS A 53 -9.23 12.75 -18.95
CA HIS A 53 -8.67 12.12 -20.15
C HIS A 53 -8.80 10.59 -20.11
N TRP A 54 -9.31 10.04 -19.00
CA TRP A 54 -9.61 8.63 -18.84
C TRP A 54 -10.93 8.28 -19.52
N LYS A 55 -10.84 7.57 -20.65
CA LYS A 55 -12.01 7.21 -21.47
C LYS A 55 -12.99 6.28 -20.73
N GLU A 56 -12.49 5.38 -19.89
CA GLU A 56 -13.32 4.42 -19.16
C GLU A 56 -14.10 5.05 -17.98
N GLY A 57 -13.69 6.23 -17.50
CA GLY A 57 -14.37 6.96 -16.42
C GLY A 57 -15.52 7.84 -16.88
N HIS A 58 -15.65 8.11 -18.18
CA HIS A 58 -16.75 8.92 -18.74
C HIS A 58 -17.97 8.08 -19.07
N ASP A 59 -17.80 6.91 -19.69
CA ASP A 59 -18.93 6.02 -20.07
C ASP A 59 -19.67 5.44 -18.86
N LYS A 60 -19.08 5.45 -17.66
CA LYS A 60 -19.69 4.93 -16.43
C LYS A 60 -20.34 6.00 -15.53
N ARG A 61 -20.18 7.30 -15.81
CA ARG A 61 -20.85 8.36 -15.04
C ARG A 61 -22.35 8.47 -15.33
N ASP A 62 -22.81 7.81 -16.39
CA ASP A 62 -24.23 7.72 -16.77
C ASP A 62 -24.97 6.56 -16.10
N HIS A 63 -24.32 5.77 -15.23
CA HIS A 63 -24.96 4.73 -14.43
C HIS A 63 -25.23 5.21 -12.99
N ASP A 64 -26.39 4.84 -12.44
CA ASP A 64 -26.73 5.03 -11.02
C ASP A 64 -25.84 4.11 -10.14
N GLY A 65 -24.63 4.56 -9.78
CA GLY A 65 -23.76 3.82 -8.86
C GLY A 65 -22.29 4.27 -8.87
N PRO A 66 -21.49 3.81 -7.88
CA PRO A 66 -20.05 4.02 -7.89
C PRO A 66 -19.42 3.27 -9.07
N PHE A 67 -18.40 3.86 -9.69
CA PHE A 67 -17.67 3.19 -10.78
C PHE A 67 -16.56 2.30 -10.23
N GLU A 68 -16.18 1.29 -11.01
CA GLU A 68 -15.18 0.29 -10.60
C GLU A 68 -13.82 0.51 -11.29
N LEU A 69 -12.74 0.40 -10.52
CA LEU A 69 -11.35 0.39 -11.00
C LEU A 69 -10.64 -0.91 -10.57
N LYS A 70 -10.15 -1.67 -11.55
CA LYS A 70 -9.41 -2.92 -11.33
C LYS A 70 -7.93 -2.66 -11.03
N LEU A 71 -7.44 -3.24 -9.95
CA LEU A 71 -6.05 -3.16 -9.49
C LEU A 71 -5.53 -4.58 -9.11
N PRO A 72 -5.45 -5.52 -10.08
CA PRO A 72 -5.20 -6.94 -9.80
C PRO A 72 -3.80 -7.24 -9.26
N ASP A 73 -2.82 -6.37 -9.56
CA ASP A 73 -1.42 -6.54 -9.16
C ASP A 73 -1.08 -5.84 -7.83
N ASP A 74 -2.08 -5.24 -7.18
CA ASP A 74 -1.91 -4.49 -5.93
C ASP A 74 -2.24 -5.33 -4.70
N ASP A 75 -1.51 -5.09 -3.61
CA ASP A 75 -1.79 -5.71 -2.32
C ASP A 75 -3.02 -5.05 -1.66
N ALA A 76 -4.05 -5.84 -1.41
CA ALA A 76 -5.32 -5.30 -0.91
C ALA A 76 -5.24 -4.78 0.53
N ALA A 77 -4.41 -5.38 1.38
CA ALA A 77 -4.23 -4.92 2.75
C ALA A 77 -3.50 -3.56 2.79
N ALA A 78 -2.46 -3.41 1.97
CA ALA A 78 -1.70 -2.18 1.81
C ALA A 78 -2.57 -1.05 1.26
N LEU A 79 -3.34 -1.32 0.19
CA LEU A 79 -4.27 -0.35 -0.40
C LEU A 79 -5.39 0.04 0.56
N LYS A 80 -5.90 -0.90 1.36
CA LYS A 80 -6.89 -0.61 2.40
C LYS A 80 -6.32 0.33 3.47
N ILE A 81 -5.09 0.11 3.93
CA ILE A 81 -4.41 0.99 4.91
C ILE A 81 -4.20 2.38 4.31
N MET A 82 -3.61 2.46 3.10
CA MET A 82 -3.37 3.72 2.42
C MET A 82 -4.67 4.50 2.20
N CYS A 83 -5.73 3.84 1.71
CA CYS A 83 -7.02 4.48 1.51
C CYS A 83 -7.66 4.93 2.83
N SER A 84 -7.54 4.15 3.91
CA SER A 84 -8.04 4.55 5.23
C SER A 84 -7.37 5.85 5.72
N ILE A 85 -6.06 5.99 5.52
CA ILE A 85 -5.34 7.23 5.88
C ILE A 85 -5.81 8.41 5.01
N ILE A 86 -5.90 8.23 3.69
CA ILE A 86 -6.37 9.27 2.75
C ILE A 86 -7.78 9.75 3.10
N HIS A 87 -8.62 8.85 3.61
CA HIS A 87 -10.01 9.14 3.97
C HIS A 87 -10.21 9.59 5.43
N HIS A 88 -9.12 9.82 6.16
CA HIS A 88 -9.13 10.20 7.58
C HIS A 88 -9.71 9.13 8.54
N GLU A 89 -9.82 7.89 8.09
CA GLU A 89 -10.25 6.73 8.89
C GLU A 89 -9.10 6.17 9.76
N ASN A 90 -8.34 7.08 10.38
CA ASN A 90 -7.10 6.75 11.11
C ASN A 90 -7.33 5.80 12.30
N GLU A 91 -8.54 5.76 12.86
CA GLU A 91 -8.90 4.82 13.94
C GLU A 91 -8.84 3.35 13.47
N LYS A 92 -9.01 3.10 12.17
CA LYS A 92 -8.93 1.76 11.57
C LYS A 92 -7.50 1.38 11.17
N VAL A 93 -6.55 2.31 11.26
CA VAL A 93 -5.15 2.10 10.86
C VAL A 93 -4.37 1.46 12.01
N PRO A 94 -3.75 0.28 11.81
CA PRO A 94 -2.97 -0.37 12.86
C PRO A 94 -1.79 0.50 13.31
N ARG A 95 -1.55 0.57 14.63
CA ARG A 95 -0.36 1.25 15.18
C ARG A 95 0.93 0.45 14.96
N THR A 96 0.80 -0.86 14.77
CA THR A 96 1.92 -1.80 14.56
C THR A 96 1.58 -2.68 13.38
N LEU A 97 2.59 -3.00 12.56
CA LEU A 97 2.47 -3.86 11.40
C LEU A 97 3.68 -4.83 11.37
N PRO A 98 3.49 -6.08 10.93
CA PRO A 98 4.59 -6.95 10.51
C PRO A 98 5.48 -6.25 9.47
N ALA A 99 6.78 -6.56 9.45
CA ALA A 99 7.74 -5.89 8.56
C ALA A 99 7.38 -6.04 7.06
N GLY A 100 6.86 -7.21 6.66
CA GLY A 100 6.36 -7.44 5.30
C GLY A 100 5.20 -6.51 4.95
N ASP A 101 4.23 -6.34 5.85
CA ASP A 101 3.09 -5.42 5.65
C ASP A 101 3.56 -3.96 5.58
N VAL A 102 4.57 -3.57 6.38
CA VAL A 102 5.17 -2.24 6.30
C VAL A 102 5.79 -2.02 4.91
N LEU A 103 6.51 -3.01 4.39
CA LEU A 103 7.09 -2.95 3.05
C LEU A 103 6.00 -2.89 1.96
N ALA A 104 4.95 -3.69 2.06
CA ALA A 104 3.83 -3.67 1.11
C ALA A 104 3.14 -2.29 1.07
N VAL A 105 2.90 -1.68 2.24
CA VAL A 105 2.38 -0.31 2.32
C VAL A 105 3.37 0.70 1.72
N ALA A 106 4.68 0.53 1.93
CA ALA A 106 5.70 1.40 1.36
C ALA A 106 5.74 1.31 -0.17
N VAL A 107 5.63 0.11 -0.74
CA VAL A 107 5.53 -0.13 -2.19
C VAL A 107 4.30 0.55 -2.76
N ALA A 108 3.14 0.38 -2.13
CA ALA A 108 1.91 1.06 -2.55
C ALA A 108 2.07 2.60 -2.47
N ALA A 109 2.66 3.11 -1.39
CA ALA A 109 2.85 4.54 -1.20
C ALA A 109 3.77 5.15 -2.26
N ASP A 110 4.86 4.48 -2.64
CA ASP A 110 5.74 4.97 -3.71
C ASP A 110 5.07 4.83 -5.09
N LYS A 111 4.45 3.68 -5.39
CA LYS A 111 3.71 3.42 -6.63
C LYS A 111 2.66 4.49 -6.91
N TYR A 112 1.91 4.90 -5.88
CA TYR A 112 0.83 5.87 -6.00
C TYR A 112 1.25 7.31 -5.63
N ASP A 113 2.54 7.60 -5.41
CA ASP A 113 3.05 8.92 -5.02
C ASP A 113 2.38 9.49 -3.73
N CYS A 114 2.06 8.60 -2.79
CA CYS A 114 1.38 8.87 -1.52
C CYS A 114 2.34 8.88 -0.31
N VAL A 115 3.66 8.82 -0.52
CA VAL A 115 4.67 8.79 0.58
C VAL A 115 4.47 9.92 1.60
N ASN A 116 4.20 11.15 1.13
CA ASN A 116 3.98 12.29 2.03
C ASN A 116 2.68 12.16 2.85
N VAL A 117 1.63 11.55 2.29
CA VAL A 117 0.37 11.30 3.00
C VAL A 117 0.59 10.35 4.17
N LEU A 118 1.45 9.34 3.97
CA LEU A 118 1.71 8.29 4.96
C LEU A 118 2.83 8.64 5.94
N LYS A 119 3.45 9.82 5.83
CA LYS A 119 4.66 10.21 6.59
C LYS A 119 4.58 9.86 8.08
N PHE A 120 3.55 10.34 8.79
CA PHE A 120 3.43 10.13 10.24
C PHE A 120 3.09 8.69 10.63
N ALA A 121 2.31 7.99 9.80
CA ALA A 121 2.00 6.59 10.04
C ALA A 121 3.26 5.73 9.87
N SER A 122 4.04 6.00 8.81
CA SER A 122 5.31 5.32 8.54
C SER A 122 6.33 5.52 9.64
N GLU A 123 6.43 6.71 10.25
CA GLU A 123 7.30 6.96 11.42
C GLU A 123 6.94 6.09 12.63
N THR A 124 5.68 5.63 12.73
CA THR A 124 5.27 4.72 13.81
C THR A 124 5.65 3.29 13.47
N TRP A 125 5.40 2.84 12.24
CA TRP A 125 5.67 1.46 11.81
C TRP A 125 7.16 1.16 11.64
N LEU A 126 7.97 2.17 11.31
CA LEU A 126 9.42 2.04 11.16
C LEU A 126 10.18 2.08 12.49
N ARG A 127 9.50 2.26 13.62
CA ARG A 127 10.15 2.19 14.93
C ARG A 127 10.56 0.76 15.22
N THR A 128 11.85 0.52 15.25
CA THR A 128 12.40 -0.78 15.62
C THR A 128 12.47 -0.94 17.14
N SER A 129 11.96 -2.06 17.63
CA SER A 129 12.46 -2.73 18.83
C SER A 129 12.87 -4.14 18.43
N GLU A 130 14.07 -4.58 18.82
CA GLU A 130 14.60 -5.96 18.70
C GLU A 130 13.86 -6.83 17.67
N SER A 131 14.22 -6.68 16.39
CA SER A 131 13.63 -7.42 15.29
C SER A 131 14.65 -8.37 14.67
N GLU A 132 14.17 -9.51 14.17
CA GLU A 132 15.00 -10.46 13.42
C GLU A 132 15.69 -9.78 12.23
N PRO A 133 16.91 -10.20 11.84
CA PRO A 133 17.67 -9.57 10.74
C PRO A 133 16.89 -9.48 9.42
N GLU A 134 16.07 -10.49 9.10
CA GLU A 134 15.19 -10.48 7.91
C GLU A 134 14.17 -9.34 7.97
N ASN A 135 13.52 -9.15 9.13
CA ASN A 135 12.59 -8.04 9.34
C ASN A 135 13.28 -6.69 9.24
N LEU A 136 14.51 -6.57 9.75
CA LEU A 136 15.28 -5.33 9.63
C LEU A 136 15.63 -5.01 8.17
N MET A 137 15.86 -6.01 7.31
CA MET A 137 16.06 -5.79 5.88
C MET A 137 14.78 -5.31 5.18
N LEU A 138 13.64 -5.92 5.48
CA LEU A 138 12.34 -5.47 4.97
C LEU A 138 12.04 -4.02 5.40
N LEU A 139 12.27 -3.69 6.68
CA LEU A 139 12.09 -2.34 7.22
C LEU A 139 13.10 -1.35 6.61
N THR A 140 14.30 -1.79 6.24
CA THR A 140 15.29 -0.96 5.52
C THR A 140 14.75 -0.57 4.14
N ALA A 141 14.20 -1.53 3.38
CA ALA A 141 13.58 -1.27 2.08
C ALA A 141 12.35 -0.37 2.22
N ALA A 142 11.52 -0.59 3.23
CA ALA A 142 10.37 0.26 3.52
C ALA A 142 10.81 1.70 3.86
N ALA A 143 11.83 1.88 4.71
CA ALA A 143 12.35 3.20 5.06
C ALA A 143 12.92 3.95 3.85
N TYR A 144 13.56 3.23 2.92
CA TYR A 144 14.03 3.76 1.64
C TYR A 144 12.86 4.29 0.80
N LEU A 145 11.82 3.48 0.59
CA LEU A 145 10.63 3.86 -0.18
C LEU A 145 9.84 5.02 0.46
N PHE A 146 9.68 5.01 1.79
CA PHE A 146 9.08 6.11 2.53
C PHE A 146 9.95 7.38 2.59
N ARG A 147 11.19 7.33 2.06
CA ARG A 147 12.16 8.44 2.10
C ARG A 147 12.43 8.92 3.53
N ASN A 148 12.40 7.98 4.49
CA ASN A 148 12.65 8.25 5.89
C ASN A 148 14.11 7.99 6.23
N ALA A 149 14.97 8.99 6.00
CA ALA A 149 16.41 8.88 6.17
C ALA A 149 16.82 8.52 7.62
N GLN A 150 16.08 9.01 8.62
CA GLN A 150 16.37 8.72 10.02
C GLN A 150 16.13 7.24 10.33
N ALA A 151 14.94 6.73 9.99
CA ALA A 151 14.61 5.33 10.17
C ALA A 151 15.58 4.42 9.39
N PHE A 152 15.88 4.77 8.13
CA PHE A 152 16.85 4.03 7.33
C PHE A 152 18.21 3.94 8.02
N SER A 153 18.74 5.07 8.51
CA SER A 153 20.00 5.11 9.26
C SER A 153 19.96 4.27 10.54
N ASP A 154 18.88 4.35 11.31
CA ASP A 154 18.75 3.63 12.58
C ASP A 154 18.63 2.11 12.38
N ILE A 155 17.82 1.67 11.41
CA ILE A 155 17.61 0.26 11.08
C ILE A 155 18.90 -0.37 10.53
N THR A 156 19.53 0.28 9.55
CA THR A 156 20.79 -0.21 8.96
C THR A 156 21.92 -0.26 9.98
N ARG A 157 21.99 0.72 10.89
CA ARG A 157 22.94 0.68 12.01
C ARG A 157 22.68 -0.52 12.93
N ALA A 158 21.42 -0.83 13.24
CA ALA A 158 21.07 -2.01 14.04
C ALA A 158 21.49 -3.31 13.34
N LEU A 159 21.29 -3.42 12.02
CA LEU A 159 21.78 -4.54 11.22
C LEU A 159 23.30 -4.69 11.31
N VAL A 160 24.05 -3.62 11.00
CA VAL A 160 25.51 -3.63 10.99
C VAL A 160 26.11 -3.99 12.36
N LEU A 161 25.49 -3.53 13.45
CA LEU A 161 26.02 -3.75 14.80
C LEU A 161 25.66 -5.13 15.37
N ASN A 162 24.50 -5.69 15.02
CA ASN A 162 23.96 -6.87 15.70
C ASN A 162 23.95 -8.13 14.82
N TYR A 163 24.02 -8.00 13.50
CA TYR A 163 24.05 -9.14 12.59
C TYR A 163 25.48 -9.48 12.16
N ASN A 164 25.90 -10.69 12.51
CA ASN A 164 27.24 -11.22 12.21
C ASN A 164 27.24 -12.29 11.10
N GLY A 165 26.09 -12.52 10.45
CA GLY A 165 25.93 -13.46 9.35
C GLY A 165 26.20 -12.85 7.97
N SER A 166 25.91 -13.62 6.92
CA SER A 166 26.08 -13.17 5.53
C SER A 166 24.92 -12.26 5.11
N TYR A 167 25.19 -11.06 4.62
CA TYR A 167 24.14 -10.20 4.06
C TYR A 167 23.51 -10.79 2.79
N LEU A 168 24.22 -11.68 2.08
CA LEU A 168 23.65 -12.41 0.95
C LEU A 168 22.52 -13.36 1.39
N SER A 169 22.53 -13.85 2.64
CA SER A 169 21.39 -14.63 3.16
C SER A 169 20.19 -13.75 3.55
N LEU A 170 20.34 -12.42 3.52
CA LEU A 170 19.25 -11.48 3.75
C LEU A 170 18.79 -10.77 2.46
N CYS A 171 19.32 -11.17 1.29
CA CYS A 171 18.79 -10.77 -0.01
C CYS A 171 17.44 -11.45 -0.23
N LEU A 172 16.36 -10.77 0.17
CA LEU A 172 14.99 -11.20 -0.07
C LEU A 172 14.52 -10.64 -1.42
N ASP A 173 13.83 -11.45 -2.22
CA ASP A 173 13.31 -11.06 -3.55
C ASP A 173 12.48 -9.76 -3.48
N GLU A 174 11.73 -9.58 -2.39
CA GLU A 174 10.93 -8.39 -2.09
C GLU A 174 11.80 -7.12 -1.99
N VAL A 175 12.94 -7.22 -1.33
CA VAL A 175 13.91 -6.11 -1.19
C VAL A 175 14.60 -5.84 -2.52
N GLU A 176 14.91 -6.88 -3.29
CA GLU A 176 15.60 -6.72 -4.57
C GLU A 176 14.75 -6.04 -5.65
N SER A 177 13.45 -6.26 -5.61
CA SER A 177 12.51 -5.60 -6.51
C SER A 177 12.38 -4.08 -6.24
N VAL A 178 12.77 -3.64 -5.04
CA VAL A 178 12.51 -2.29 -4.51
C VAL A 178 13.75 -1.41 -4.52
N ILE A 179 14.89 -1.93 -4.02
CA ILE A 179 16.12 -1.15 -3.93
C ILE A 179 16.90 -1.33 -5.23
N PRO A 180 17.15 -0.26 -6.01
CA PRO A 180 17.97 -0.36 -7.21
C PRO A 180 19.42 -0.69 -6.83
N TRP A 181 19.82 -1.95 -6.97
CA TRP A 181 21.20 -2.41 -6.73
C TRP A 181 22.22 -1.92 -7.77
N LYS A 182 21.76 -1.25 -8.83
CA LYS A 182 22.64 -0.68 -9.86
C LYS A 182 23.09 0.71 -9.41
N VAL A 183 24.30 0.77 -8.89
CA VAL A 183 25.07 2.01 -8.77
C VAL A 183 25.51 2.40 -10.18
N PHE A 184 25.04 3.54 -10.69
CA PHE A 184 25.53 4.14 -11.94
C PHE A 184 26.89 4.81 -11.73
#